data_AF-A0A7W1V530-F1
#
_entry.id   AF-A0A7W1V530-F1
#
_cell.length_a   1.000
_cell.length_b   1.000
_cell.length_c   1.000
_cell.angle_alpha   90.00
_cell.angle_beta   90.00
_cell.angle_gamma   90.00
#
_symmetry.space_group_name_H-M   'P 1'
#
loop_
_entity.id
_entity.type
_entity.pdbx_description
1 polymer ?
#
loop_
_entity_poly.entity_id
_entity_poly.type
_entity_poly.pdbx_seq_one_letter_code
_entity_poly.pdbx_strand_id
1 'polypeptide(L)'
;MLQAIGRIVTAVDLPVTADLESGYGDVDRTIRAAIGAGVAGAILEDAMRPIDESVAAVETAVRAGAAEGVPIVLNARTDVYLPDTGLDRVGRLDAAKSRGMTFLAGGADRIFVPGCSHPDEIGELVNCFGPGRLSLLAMPGVPNPAELQSLGVSRVSYAPTTAMGAGRAGRASATGSRVLALRARPGRRRWRRQEPQRRPACAVRSQALSVPRPRADQAID
;
A
#
# COMPACT_ATOMS: atom_id res chain seq x y z
N MET A 1 13.86 -5.91 -14.34
CA MET A 1 13.26 -4.74 -13.67
C MET A 1 14.25 -3.90 -12.85
N LEU A 2 15.04 -4.50 -11.95
CA LEU A 2 15.97 -3.77 -11.05
C LEU A 2 16.92 -2.79 -11.75
N GLN A 3 17.43 -3.13 -12.94
CA GLN A 3 18.24 -2.20 -13.75
C GLN A 3 17.48 -0.93 -14.16
N ALA A 4 16.19 -1.04 -14.47
CA ALA A 4 15.35 0.12 -14.78
C ALA A 4 15.12 0.98 -13.53
N ILE A 5 14.86 0.33 -12.38
CA ILE A 5 14.75 1.02 -11.08
C ILE A 5 16.03 1.80 -10.78
N GLY A 6 17.21 1.19 -10.90
CA GLY A 6 18.49 1.86 -10.66
C GLY A 6 18.75 3.06 -11.58
N ARG A 7 18.31 3.01 -12.85
CA ARG A 7 18.36 4.17 -13.75
C ARG A 7 17.45 5.31 -13.28
N ILE A 8 16.26 5.00 -12.76
CA ILE A 8 15.33 6.02 -12.23
C ILE A 8 15.91 6.63 -10.95
N VAL A 9 16.37 5.80 -10.02
CA VAL A 9 16.99 6.23 -8.76
C VAL A 9 18.16 7.18 -9.00
N THR A 10 19.02 6.89 -9.97
CA THR A 10 20.19 7.74 -10.26
C THR A 10 19.84 9.01 -11.04
N ALA A 11 18.65 9.10 -11.62
CA ALA A 11 18.20 10.25 -12.39
C ALA A 11 17.53 11.35 -11.55
N VAL A 12 17.20 11.09 -10.27
CA VAL A 12 16.45 12.03 -9.42
C VAL A 12 17.06 12.13 -8.02
N ASP A 13 16.92 13.29 -7.38
CA ASP A 13 17.27 13.50 -5.96
C ASP A 13 16.11 13.18 -4.99
N LEU A 14 14.97 12.73 -5.53
CA LEU A 14 13.77 12.40 -4.75
C LEU A 14 13.76 10.93 -4.31
N PRO A 15 13.12 10.59 -3.17
CA PRO A 15 12.93 9.19 -2.78
C PRO A 15 12.15 8.41 -3.83
N VAL A 16 12.69 7.27 -4.25
CA VAL A 16 12.02 6.37 -5.20
C VAL A 16 11.49 5.17 -4.45
N THR A 17 10.21 4.87 -4.65
CA THR A 17 9.58 3.62 -4.22
C THR A 17 9.32 2.76 -5.46
N ALA A 18 9.66 1.48 -5.38
CA ALA A 18 9.48 0.55 -6.49
C ALA A 18 8.23 -0.31 -6.30
N ASP A 19 7.49 -0.52 -7.38
CA ASP A 19 6.54 -1.61 -7.46
C ASP A 19 7.32 -2.91 -7.70
N LEU A 20 7.17 -3.87 -6.79
CA LEU A 20 7.89 -5.15 -6.82
C LEU A 20 6.91 -6.33 -7.03
N GLU A 21 5.69 -6.03 -7.49
CA GLU A 21 4.63 -7.01 -7.72
C GLU A 21 4.47 -7.92 -6.50
N SER A 22 4.38 -9.23 -6.74
CA SER A 22 4.28 -10.28 -5.73
C SER A 22 5.63 -10.74 -5.16
N GLY A 23 6.73 -10.03 -5.46
CA GLY A 23 8.09 -10.34 -4.96
C GLY A 23 8.91 -11.29 -5.84
N TYR A 24 8.52 -11.51 -7.11
CA TYR A 24 9.28 -12.29 -8.12
C TYR A 24 9.76 -13.68 -7.66
N GLY A 25 8.96 -14.36 -6.83
CA GLY A 25 9.24 -15.71 -6.33
C GLY A 25 10.18 -15.79 -5.13
N ASP A 26 10.89 -14.71 -4.79
CA ASP A 26 11.75 -14.62 -3.62
C ASP A 26 11.72 -13.18 -3.07
N VAL A 27 10.90 -12.97 -2.04
CA VAL A 27 10.66 -11.65 -1.47
C VAL A 27 11.91 -11.09 -0.78
N ASP A 28 12.67 -11.90 -0.05
CA ASP A 28 13.88 -11.44 0.65
C ASP A 28 14.91 -10.94 -0.35
N ARG A 29 15.24 -11.79 -1.34
CA ARG A 29 16.21 -11.42 -2.38
C ARG A 29 15.75 -10.22 -3.19
N THR A 30 14.47 -10.14 -3.53
CA THR A 30 13.91 -9.03 -4.31
C THR A 30 14.01 -7.72 -3.56
N ILE A 31 13.65 -7.69 -2.27
CA ILE A 31 13.70 -6.49 -1.44
C ILE A 31 15.14 -6.03 -1.23
N ARG A 32 16.07 -6.93 -0.88
CA ARG A 32 17.50 -6.60 -0.73
C ARG A 32 18.08 -6.05 -2.03
N ALA A 33 17.77 -6.67 -3.16
CA ALA A 33 18.26 -6.22 -4.45
C ALA A 33 17.68 -4.84 -4.85
N ALA A 34 16.42 -4.57 -4.51
CA ALA A 34 15.81 -3.25 -4.71
C ALA A 34 16.47 -2.18 -3.81
N ILE A 35 16.76 -2.51 -2.55
CA ILE A 35 17.50 -1.64 -1.62
C ILE A 35 18.91 -1.35 -2.16
N GLY A 36 19.61 -2.37 -2.66
CA GLY A 36 20.91 -2.23 -3.32
C GLY A 36 20.87 -1.33 -4.56
N ALA A 37 19.72 -1.27 -5.25
CA ALA A 37 19.48 -0.33 -6.36
C ALA A 37 19.14 1.10 -5.89
N GLY A 38 18.98 1.33 -4.59
CA GLY A 38 18.81 2.63 -3.95
C GLY A 38 17.36 3.09 -3.75
N VAL A 39 16.39 2.17 -3.71
CA VAL A 39 15.00 2.52 -3.39
C VAL A 39 14.82 2.89 -1.91
N ALA A 40 13.88 3.79 -1.65
CA ALA A 40 13.46 4.22 -0.31
C ALA A 40 12.18 3.51 0.17
N GLY A 41 11.52 2.73 -0.69
CA GLY A 41 10.27 2.05 -0.38
C GLY A 41 9.89 1.00 -1.42
N ALA A 42 8.94 0.14 -1.07
CA ALA A 42 8.45 -0.94 -1.93
C ALA A 42 6.93 -1.04 -1.89
N ILE A 43 6.33 -1.45 -3.00
CA ILE A 43 4.96 -1.97 -3.06
C ILE A 43 5.09 -3.48 -3.25
N LEU A 44 4.39 -4.25 -2.43
CA LEU A 44 4.32 -5.71 -2.50
C LEU A 44 2.86 -6.11 -2.49
N GLU A 45 2.38 -6.77 -3.54
CA GLU A 45 0.98 -7.15 -3.68
C GLU A 45 0.72 -8.58 -3.18
N ASP A 46 -0.49 -8.81 -2.68
CA ASP A 46 -0.93 -10.13 -2.28
C ASP A 46 -1.37 -11.01 -3.46
N ALA A 47 -1.71 -10.42 -4.61
CA ALA A 47 -2.30 -11.10 -5.76
C ALA A 47 -3.47 -12.03 -5.38
N MET A 48 -4.21 -11.67 -4.31
CA MET A 48 -5.26 -12.48 -3.70
C MET A 48 -4.83 -13.90 -3.24
N ARG A 49 -3.54 -14.13 -2.98
CA ARG A 49 -3.04 -15.36 -2.36
C ARG A 49 -3.66 -15.59 -0.97
N PRO A 50 -3.56 -16.82 -0.42
CA PRO A 50 -3.90 -17.09 0.97
C PRO A 50 -3.29 -16.06 1.93
N ILE A 51 -4.03 -15.68 2.97
CA ILE A 51 -3.67 -14.56 3.85
C ILE A 51 -2.41 -14.84 4.66
N ASP A 52 -2.18 -16.10 5.04
CA ASP A 52 -0.98 -16.60 5.70
C ASP A 52 0.25 -16.48 4.80
N GLU A 53 0.15 -16.87 3.52
CA GLU A 53 1.22 -16.66 2.54
C GLU A 53 1.51 -15.16 2.33
N SER A 54 0.45 -14.37 2.24
CA SER A 54 0.52 -12.93 1.98
C SER A 54 1.19 -12.18 3.15
N VAL A 55 0.84 -12.51 4.40
CA VAL A 55 1.45 -11.87 5.57
C VAL A 55 2.89 -12.35 5.77
N ALA A 56 3.20 -13.62 5.50
CA ALA A 56 4.58 -14.11 5.55
C ALA A 56 5.49 -13.40 4.55
N ALA A 57 4.97 -13.05 3.37
CA ALA A 57 5.67 -12.22 2.39
C ALA A 57 5.91 -10.80 2.92
N VAL A 58 4.91 -10.16 3.52
CA VAL A 58 5.03 -8.84 4.16
C VAL A 58 6.11 -8.85 5.25
N GLU A 59 6.06 -9.81 6.18
CA GLU A 59 7.04 -9.94 7.27
C GLU A 59 8.46 -10.19 6.73
N THR A 60 8.58 -10.98 5.66
CA THR A 60 9.86 -11.22 4.99
C THR A 60 10.43 -9.94 4.40
N ALA A 61 9.61 -9.12 3.73
CA ALA A 61 10.04 -7.83 3.20
C ALA A 61 10.49 -6.86 4.31
N VAL A 62 9.76 -6.82 5.43
CA VAL A 62 10.11 -6.00 6.59
C VAL A 62 11.45 -6.43 7.20
N ARG A 63 11.65 -7.74 7.40
CA ARG A 63 12.92 -8.28 7.91
C ARG A 63 14.09 -8.01 6.97
N ALA A 64 13.90 -8.18 5.67
CA ALA A 64 14.91 -7.90 4.66
C ALA A 64 15.37 -6.43 4.71
N GLY A 65 14.42 -5.48 4.79
CA GLY A 65 14.75 -4.06 4.95
C GLY A 65 15.52 -3.76 6.23
N ALA A 66 15.09 -4.34 7.36
CA ALA A 66 15.80 -4.20 8.63
C ALA A 66 17.24 -4.76 8.57
N ALA A 67 17.44 -5.90 7.93
CA ALA A 67 18.75 -6.54 7.78
C ALA A 67 19.73 -5.72 6.93
N GLU A 68 19.24 -4.96 5.95
CA GLU A 68 20.04 -4.02 5.14
C GLU A 68 20.31 -2.69 5.87
N GLY A 69 19.76 -2.49 7.08
CA GLY A 69 19.89 -1.24 7.82
C GLY A 69 19.17 -0.05 7.17
N VAL A 70 18.25 -0.32 6.23
CA VAL A 70 17.47 0.68 5.51
C VAL A 70 16.00 0.52 5.88
N PRO A 71 15.39 1.48 6.60
CA PRO A 71 13.98 1.44 6.92
C PRO A 71 13.17 1.83 5.68
N ILE A 72 13.04 0.91 4.71
CA ILE A 72 12.19 1.12 3.55
C ILE A 72 10.74 1.28 3.97
N VAL A 73 10.01 2.13 3.27
CA VAL A 73 8.56 2.24 3.46
C VAL A 73 7.87 1.14 2.67
N LEU A 74 7.29 0.16 3.37
CA LEU A 74 6.52 -0.93 2.76
C LEU A 74 5.05 -0.52 2.61
N ASN A 75 4.59 -0.45 1.36
CA ASN A 75 3.21 -0.19 0.98
C ASN A 75 2.58 -1.51 0.54
N ALA A 76 2.09 -2.30 1.49
CA ALA A 76 1.51 -3.61 1.20
C ALA A 76 0.20 -3.43 0.43
N ARG A 77 0.08 -4.09 -0.72
CA ARG A 77 -1.05 -3.97 -1.63
C ARG A 77 -1.96 -5.17 -1.49
N THR A 78 -3.25 -4.92 -1.39
CA THR A 78 -4.27 -5.97 -1.53
C THR A 78 -5.04 -5.75 -2.82
N ASP A 79 -5.22 -6.84 -3.57
CA ASP A 79 -5.88 -6.78 -4.86
C ASP A 79 -7.38 -7.00 -4.79
N VAL A 80 -8.01 -7.09 -3.61
CA VAL A 80 -9.44 -7.42 -3.42
C VAL A 80 -10.43 -6.70 -4.37
N TYR A 81 -10.13 -5.48 -4.79
CA TYR A 81 -10.98 -4.67 -5.68
C TYR A 81 -10.66 -4.79 -7.18
N LEU A 82 -9.61 -5.51 -7.58
CA LEU A 82 -9.16 -5.60 -8.97
C LEU A 82 -9.67 -6.84 -9.73
N PRO A 83 -9.47 -8.09 -9.26
CA PRO A 83 -10.00 -9.24 -9.93
C PRO A 83 -11.49 -9.41 -9.61
N ASP A 84 -12.15 -10.25 -10.41
CA ASP A 84 -13.43 -10.81 -10.01
C ASP A 84 -13.20 -11.88 -8.95
N THR A 85 -13.50 -11.54 -7.70
CA THR A 85 -13.37 -12.43 -6.55
C THR A 85 -14.67 -13.18 -6.25
N GLY A 86 -15.76 -12.89 -6.98
CA GLY A 86 -17.12 -13.31 -6.62
C GLY A 86 -17.68 -12.65 -5.36
N LEU A 87 -16.90 -11.78 -4.69
CA LEU A 87 -17.36 -11.02 -3.54
C LEU A 87 -18.22 -9.84 -3.98
N ASP A 88 -19.32 -9.65 -3.27
CA ASP A 88 -20.11 -8.43 -3.35
C ASP A 88 -19.35 -7.25 -2.74
N ARG A 89 -20.01 -6.09 -2.78
CA ARG A 89 -19.42 -4.84 -2.31
C ARG A 89 -19.00 -4.90 -0.83
N VAL A 90 -19.87 -5.43 0.03
CA VAL A 90 -19.61 -5.54 1.48
C VAL A 90 -18.46 -6.53 1.74
N GLY A 91 -18.48 -7.68 1.06
CA GLY A 91 -17.43 -8.69 1.16
C GLY A 91 -16.06 -8.18 0.71
N ARG A 92 -16.00 -7.33 -0.32
CA ARG A 92 -14.75 -6.68 -0.74
C ARG A 92 -14.24 -5.70 0.31
N LEU A 93 -15.11 -4.91 0.92
CA LEU A 93 -14.71 -4.00 1.98
C LEU A 93 -14.16 -4.76 3.20
N ASP A 94 -14.86 -5.79 3.66
CA ASP A 94 -14.44 -6.58 4.81
C ASP A 94 -13.15 -7.35 4.56
N ALA A 95 -12.99 -7.92 3.36
CA ALA A 95 -11.75 -8.58 2.96
C ALA A 95 -10.58 -7.59 2.92
N ALA A 96 -10.76 -6.40 2.35
CA ALA A 96 -9.71 -5.37 2.32
C ALA A 96 -9.33 -4.90 3.72
N LYS A 97 -10.31 -4.69 4.62
CA LYS A 97 -10.08 -4.35 6.03
C LYS A 97 -9.28 -5.44 6.74
N SER A 98 -9.72 -6.69 6.63
CA SER A 98 -9.07 -7.85 7.26
C SER A 98 -7.62 -8.02 6.80
N ARG A 99 -7.41 -8.04 5.47
CA ARG A 99 -6.07 -8.18 4.88
C ARG A 99 -5.17 -7.00 5.24
N GLY A 100 -5.67 -5.77 5.12
CA GLY A 100 -4.92 -4.57 5.47
C GLY A 100 -4.47 -4.54 6.93
N MET A 101 -5.36 -4.86 7.88
CA MET A 101 -4.99 -4.95 9.29
C MET A 101 -3.96 -6.05 9.56
N THR A 102 -4.06 -7.17 8.85
CA THR A 102 -3.08 -8.27 8.94
C THR A 102 -1.72 -7.83 8.43
N PHE A 103 -1.64 -7.11 7.31
CA PHE A 103 -0.38 -6.59 6.77
C PHE A 103 0.22 -5.51 7.66
N LEU A 104 -0.59 -4.63 8.27
CA LEU A 104 -0.13 -3.67 9.27
C LEU A 104 0.46 -4.38 10.49
N ALA A 105 -0.17 -5.46 10.96
CA ALA A 105 0.36 -6.29 12.06
C ALA A 105 1.69 -6.97 11.68
N GLY A 106 1.84 -7.39 10.41
CA GLY A 106 3.09 -7.91 9.85
C GLY A 106 4.19 -6.85 9.62
N GLY A 107 3.93 -5.58 9.94
CA GLY A 107 4.92 -4.50 9.91
C GLY A 107 4.87 -3.60 8.69
N ALA A 108 3.85 -3.71 7.82
CA ALA A 108 3.68 -2.78 6.72
C ALA A 108 3.48 -1.33 7.22
N ASP A 109 4.03 -0.35 6.50
CA ASP A 109 3.86 1.06 6.82
C ASP A 109 2.50 1.58 6.35
N ARG A 110 2.01 1.08 5.21
CA ARG A 110 0.78 1.52 4.55
C ARG A 110 0.10 0.37 3.83
N ILE A 111 -1.20 0.52 3.61
CA ILE A 111 -2.03 -0.40 2.84
C ILE A 111 -2.46 0.28 1.55
N PHE A 112 -2.17 -0.35 0.43
CA PHE A 112 -2.57 0.09 -0.90
C PHE A 112 -3.76 -0.73 -1.39
N VAL A 113 -4.90 -0.06 -1.63
CA VAL A 113 -6.16 -0.68 -2.04
C VAL A 113 -6.60 -0.12 -3.40
N PRO A 114 -5.93 -0.48 -4.51
CA PRO A 114 -6.34 -0.02 -5.84
C PRO A 114 -7.74 -0.53 -6.20
N GLY A 115 -8.53 0.28 -6.90
CA GLY A 115 -9.90 -0.05 -7.33
C GLY A 115 -11.02 0.36 -6.36
N CYS A 116 -10.71 0.60 -5.08
CA CYS A 116 -11.68 1.19 -4.15
C CYS A 116 -11.94 2.66 -4.52
N SER A 117 -13.18 2.98 -4.88
CA SER A 117 -13.57 4.28 -5.43
C SER A 117 -14.73 4.95 -4.68
N HIS A 118 -15.52 4.23 -3.90
CA HIS A 118 -16.65 4.84 -3.21
C HIS A 118 -16.19 5.61 -1.96
N PRO A 119 -16.58 6.89 -1.77
CA PRO A 119 -16.15 7.70 -0.63
C PRO A 119 -16.42 7.04 0.73
N ASP A 120 -17.60 6.45 0.93
CA ASP A 120 -17.94 5.75 2.18
C ASP A 120 -16.98 4.58 2.48
N GLU A 121 -16.64 3.76 1.47
CA GLU A 121 -15.71 2.63 1.64
C GLU A 121 -14.29 3.14 1.92
N ILE A 122 -13.88 4.22 1.27
CA ILE A 122 -12.60 4.88 1.52
C ILE A 122 -12.53 5.39 2.98
N GLY A 123 -13.58 6.05 3.46
CA GLY A 123 -13.67 6.51 4.84
C GLY A 123 -13.60 5.36 5.85
N GLU A 124 -14.32 4.27 5.58
CA GLU A 124 -14.28 3.04 6.37
C GLU A 124 -12.87 2.41 6.42
N LEU A 125 -12.15 2.38 5.30
CA LEU A 125 -10.76 1.90 5.25
C LEU A 125 -9.80 2.82 6.01
N VAL A 126 -9.95 4.14 5.88
CA VAL A 126 -9.14 5.10 6.65
C VAL A 126 -9.36 4.93 8.16
N ASN A 127 -10.62 4.81 8.59
CA ASN A 127 -10.95 4.59 9.99
C ASN A 127 -10.38 3.27 10.52
N CYS A 128 -10.47 2.21 9.72
CA CYS A 128 -9.96 0.88 10.08
C CYS A 128 -8.43 0.86 10.22
N PHE A 129 -7.71 1.37 9.22
CA PHE A 129 -6.24 1.31 9.19
C PHE A 129 -5.58 2.37 10.08
N GLY A 130 -6.31 3.46 10.36
CA GLY A 130 -5.81 4.60 11.10
C GLY A 130 -5.13 5.67 10.23
N PRO A 131 -4.80 6.82 10.82
CA PRO A 131 -4.35 8.00 10.09
C PRO A 131 -3.04 7.73 9.35
N GLY A 132 -2.96 8.19 8.10
CA GLY A 132 -1.72 8.11 7.33
C GLY A 132 -1.46 6.76 6.67
N ARG A 133 -2.36 5.76 6.82
CA ARG A 133 -2.09 4.37 6.41
C ARG A 133 -2.66 3.98 5.05
N LEU A 134 -3.72 4.63 4.56
CA LEU A 134 -4.33 4.27 3.28
C LEU A 134 -3.63 4.95 2.10
N SER A 135 -3.25 4.14 1.10
CA SER A 135 -2.80 4.56 -0.23
C SER A 135 -3.83 4.11 -1.27
N LEU A 136 -4.08 4.93 -2.29
CA LEU A 136 -4.98 4.61 -3.42
C LEU A 136 -4.32 4.88 -4.78
N LEU A 137 -4.95 4.33 -5.81
CA LEU A 137 -4.62 4.56 -7.22
C LEU A 137 -5.64 5.53 -7.80
N ALA A 138 -5.18 6.65 -8.34
CA ALA A 138 -6.01 7.53 -9.14
C ALA A 138 -6.41 6.81 -10.43
N MET A 139 -7.72 6.70 -10.64
CA MET A 139 -8.34 6.08 -11.82
C MET A 139 -9.76 6.64 -12.00
N PRO A 140 -10.39 6.47 -13.18
CA PRO A 140 -11.76 6.92 -13.40
C PRO A 140 -12.70 6.40 -12.31
N GLY A 141 -13.53 7.28 -11.75
CA GLY A 141 -14.48 6.96 -10.67
C GLY A 141 -13.92 7.15 -9.25
N VAL A 142 -12.60 7.20 -9.05
CA VAL A 142 -12.01 7.55 -7.75
C VAL A 142 -12.09 9.08 -7.53
N PRO A 143 -12.44 9.55 -6.31
CA PRO A 143 -12.46 10.97 -5.97
C PRO A 143 -11.14 11.68 -6.29
N ASN A 144 -11.21 12.99 -6.54
CA ASN A 144 -10.02 13.76 -6.83
C ASN A 144 -9.07 13.84 -5.60
N PRO A 145 -7.79 14.17 -5.78
CA PRO A 145 -6.83 14.18 -4.68
C PRO A 145 -7.19 15.05 -3.47
N ALA A 146 -7.89 16.18 -3.68
CA ALA A 146 -8.30 17.06 -2.58
C ALA A 146 -9.40 16.40 -1.72
N GLU A 147 -10.37 15.75 -2.36
CA GLU A 147 -11.40 14.96 -1.66
C GLU A 147 -10.78 13.77 -0.92
N LEU A 148 -9.89 13.02 -1.58
CA LEU A 148 -9.17 11.90 -0.94
C LEU A 148 -8.36 12.35 0.28
N GLN A 149 -7.70 13.51 0.20
CA GLN A 149 -6.99 14.08 1.33
C GLN A 149 -7.94 14.42 2.48
N SER A 150 -9.12 14.99 2.20
CA SER A 150 -10.13 15.29 3.21
C SER A 150 -10.68 14.04 3.91
N LEU A 151 -10.74 12.91 3.19
CA LEU A 151 -11.11 11.60 3.74
C LEU A 151 -9.98 10.94 4.56
N GLY A 152 -8.75 11.47 4.52
CA GLY A 152 -7.61 10.96 5.27
C GLY A 152 -6.71 9.98 4.51
N VAL A 153 -6.87 9.86 3.18
CA VAL A 153 -5.94 9.13 2.31
C VAL A 153 -4.57 9.84 2.34
N SER A 154 -3.50 9.06 2.54
CA SER A 154 -2.16 9.61 2.76
C SER A 154 -1.25 9.57 1.55
N ARG A 155 -1.63 8.77 0.54
CA ARG A 155 -0.88 8.61 -0.70
C ARG A 155 -1.81 8.31 -1.86
N VAL A 156 -1.63 9.03 -2.96
CA VAL A 156 -2.29 8.76 -4.24
C VAL A 156 -1.20 8.50 -5.27
N SER A 157 -1.26 7.35 -5.91
CA SER A 157 -0.38 6.98 -7.03
C SER A 157 -1.17 7.03 -8.33
N TYR A 158 -0.51 7.14 -9.49
CA TYR A 158 -1.20 7.27 -10.79
C TYR A 158 -0.94 6.08 -11.75
N ALA A 159 -0.02 5.17 -11.39
CA ALA A 159 0.41 4.04 -12.23
C ALA A 159 0.79 4.51 -13.67
N PRO A 160 0.92 3.65 -14.71
CA PRO A 160 1.33 4.11 -16.03
C PRO A 160 0.25 4.90 -16.78
N THR A 161 -0.89 5.24 -16.17
CA THR A 161 -1.92 6.07 -16.82
C THR A 161 -1.37 7.44 -17.23
N THR A 162 -0.43 8.00 -16.46
CA THR A 162 0.29 9.23 -16.81
C THR A 162 1.28 9.03 -17.96
N ALA A 163 1.99 7.90 -18.00
CA ALA A 163 2.88 7.55 -19.10
C ALA A 163 2.10 7.25 -20.40
N MET A 164 0.92 6.63 -20.29
CA MET A 164 0.01 6.39 -21.42
C MET A 164 -0.66 7.68 -21.90
N GLY A 165 -1.06 8.57 -20.99
CA GLY A 165 -1.57 9.90 -21.32
C GLY A 165 -0.50 10.80 -21.95
N ALA A 166 0.71 10.83 -21.39
CA ALA A 166 1.85 11.55 -21.94
C ALA A 166 2.35 10.93 -23.24
N GLY A 167 2.26 9.61 -23.43
CA GLY A 167 2.56 8.95 -24.71
C GLY A 167 1.52 9.23 -25.79
N ARG A 168 0.27 9.57 -25.41
CA ARG A 168 -0.75 10.07 -26.32
C ARG A 168 -0.52 11.56 -26.65
N ALA A 169 -0.22 12.39 -25.65
CA ALA A 169 0.10 13.81 -25.85
C ALA A 169 1.41 14.01 -26.62
N GLY A 170 2.46 13.24 -26.31
CA GLY A 170 3.75 13.29 -26.98
C GLY A 170 3.70 12.81 -28.44
N ARG A 171 2.76 11.92 -28.78
CA ARG A 171 2.47 11.58 -30.18
C ARG A 171 1.73 12.71 -30.91
N ALA A 172 0.92 13.49 -30.22
CA ALA A 172 0.30 14.69 -30.77
C ALA A 172 1.30 15.88 -30.88
N SER A 173 2.32 15.93 -30.03
CA SER A 173 3.33 17.01 -29.99
C SER A 173 4.63 16.68 -30.72
N ALA A 174 4.77 15.53 -31.39
CA ALA A 174 5.98 15.13 -32.12
C ALA A 174 6.19 15.88 -33.45
N THR A 175 5.54 17.03 -33.66
CA THR A 175 5.92 18.01 -34.67
C THR A 175 6.70 19.15 -34.00
N GLY A 176 7.98 18.89 -33.72
CA GLY A 176 8.98 19.92 -33.46
C GLY A 176 9.16 20.37 -32.02
N SER A 177 10.25 19.91 -31.37
CA SER A 177 11.30 20.79 -30.83
C SER A 177 12.38 20.01 -30.08
N ARG A 178 13.64 20.36 -30.40
CA ARG A 178 14.84 20.00 -29.65
C ARG A 178 14.80 20.67 -28.28
N VAL A 179 15.19 19.96 -27.22
CA VAL A 179 15.47 20.58 -25.91
C VAL A 179 16.88 20.24 -25.46
N LEU A 180 17.62 21.31 -25.19
CA LEU A 180 18.98 21.42 -24.69
C LEU A 180 19.03 21.01 -23.20
N ALA A 181 19.96 20.13 -22.84
CA ALA A 181 20.14 19.65 -21.47
C ALA A 181 21.05 20.58 -20.65
N LEU A 182 20.59 21.03 -19.49
CA LEU A 182 21.42 21.64 -18.45
C LEU A 182 21.50 20.67 -17.25
N ARG A 183 22.73 20.28 -16.91
CA ARG A 183 23.08 19.41 -15.77
C ARG A 183 23.01 20.20 -14.46
N ALA A 184 22.36 19.64 -13.44
CA ALA A 184 22.51 20.05 -12.04
C ALA A 184 23.26 18.97 -11.25
N ARG A 185 24.03 19.39 -10.23
CA ARG A 185 24.93 18.55 -9.39
C ARG A 185 24.17 17.96 -8.18
N PRO A 186 24.53 16.75 -7.70
CA PRO A 186 23.80 16.09 -6.63
C PRO A 186 24.27 16.54 -5.23
N GLY A 187 23.32 16.79 -4.34
CA GLY A 187 23.53 17.00 -2.90
C GLY A 187 22.69 16.01 -2.10
N ARG A 188 23.32 15.04 -1.44
CA ARG A 188 22.63 14.00 -0.67
C ARG A 188 22.01 14.61 0.61
N ARG A 189 20.69 14.69 0.69
CA ARG A 189 19.97 14.91 1.96
C ARG A 189 19.44 13.57 2.48
N ARG A 190 19.75 13.25 3.74
CA ARG A 190 19.26 12.06 4.42
C ARG A 190 17.81 12.27 4.84
N TRP A 191 16.89 11.53 4.24
CA TRP A 191 15.47 11.56 4.59
C TRP A 191 15.23 10.85 5.93
N ARG A 192 14.36 11.44 6.78
CA ARG A 192 13.89 10.83 8.03
C ARG A 192 12.44 10.40 7.87
N ARG A 193 12.12 9.19 8.33
CA ARG A 193 10.75 8.68 8.45
C ARG A 193 9.97 9.62 9.38
N GLN A 194 8.81 10.11 8.93
CA GLN A 194 7.88 10.81 9.83
C GLN A 194 7.23 9.77 10.73
N GLU A 195 7.33 9.95 12.05
CA GLU A 195 6.62 9.11 13.00
C GLU A 195 5.11 9.41 12.93
N PRO A 196 4.24 8.38 13.00
CA PRO A 196 2.80 8.61 13.11
C PRO A 196 2.51 9.42 14.38
N GLN A 197 1.76 10.52 14.25
CA GLN A 197 1.26 11.26 15.40
C GLN A 197 0.33 10.34 16.20
N ARG A 198 0.73 9.98 17.43
CA ARG A 198 -0.08 9.18 18.34
C ARG A 198 -1.28 10.01 18.81
N ARG A 199 -2.49 9.61 18.42
CA ARG A 199 -3.74 9.96 19.11
C ARG A 199 -4.16 8.78 20.00
N PRO A 200 -4.81 9.01 21.15
CA PRO A 200 -5.18 7.94 22.06
C PRO A 200 -6.16 6.97 21.38
N ALA A 201 -5.97 5.67 21.64
CA ALA A 201 -6.80 4.61 21.10
C ALA A 201 -8.27 4.83 21.48
N CYS A 202 -9.17 4.75 20.50
CA CYS A 202 -10.59 4.64 20.76
C CYS A 202 -10.84 3.25 21.35
N ALA A 203 -11.25 3.19 22.62
CA ALA A 203 -11.56 1.94 23.29
C ALA A 203 -12.81 1.32 22.65
N VAL A 204 -12.64 0.23 21.92
CA VAL A 204 -13.75 -0.64 21.53
C VAL A 204 -14.29 -1.27 22.82
N ARG A 205 -15.44 -0.79 23.29
CA ARG A 205 -16.19 -1.46 24.36
C ARG A 205 -16.73 -2.77 23.79
N SER A 206 -16.06 -3.87 24.10
CA SER A 206 -16.64 -5.21 23.97
C SER A 206 -17.77 -5.33 24.99
N GLN A 207 -19.02 -5.25 24.53
CA GLN A 207 -20.14 -5.75 25.30
C GLN A 207 -20.16 -7.26 25.11
N ALA A 208 -19.69 -7.99 26.13
CA ALA A 208 -19.87 -9.42 26.23
C ALA A 208 -21.37 -9.73 26.31
N LEU A 209 -21.92 -10.34 25.26
CA LEU A 209 -23.22 -10.99 25.32
C LEU A 209 -23.09 -12.23 26.21
N SER A 210 -23.66 -12.12 27.41
CA SER A 210 -23.78 -13.22 28.37
C SER A 210 -24.70 -14.31 27.79
N VAL A 211 -24.14 -15.42 27.34
CA VAL A 211 -24.91 -16.63 27.04
C VAL A 211 -25.19 -17.37 28.37
N PRO A 212 -26.46 -17.62 28.76
CA PRO A 212 -26.74 -18.38 29.97
C PRO A 212 -26.34 -19.86 29.78
N ARG A 213 -25.59 -20.41 30.74
CA ARG A 213 -25.34 -21.85 30.83
C ARG A 213 -26.63 -22.57 31.29
N PRO A 214 -26.97 -23.75 30.74
CA PRO A 214 -28.06 -24.54 31.27
C PRO A 214 -27.69 -25.06 32.68
N ARG A 215 -28.64 -24.95 33.62
CA ARG A 215 -28.52 -25.55 34.96
C ARG A 215 -28.72 -27.06 34.83
N ALA A 216 -27.76 -27.82 35.34
CA ALA A 216 -27.94 -29.23 35.63
C ALA A 216 -28.72 -29.40 36.95
N ASP A 217 -29.60 -30.39 36.92
CA ASP A 217 -30.26 -31.13 38.00
C ASP A 217 -31.34 -30.46 38.86
N GLN A 218 -32.57 -30.99 38.75
CA GLN A 218 -33.27 -31.66 39.86
C GLN A 218 -34.41 -32.56 39.35
N ALA A 219 -34.49 -33.75 39.95
CA ALA A 219 -35.45 -34.84 39.73
C ALA A 219 -36.83 -34.57 40.36
N ILE A 220 -37.70 -35.59 40.32
CA ILE A 220 -39.12 -35.75 40.77
C ILE A 220 -40.07 -35.72 39.54
N ASP A 221 -40.80 -36.75 39.12
CA ASP A 221 -41.22 -38.07 39.66
C ASP A 221 -41.05 -39.17 38.58
#